data_AF-A0A3M7RMJ3-F1
#
_entry.id   AF-A0A3M7RMJ3-F1
#
_cell.length_a   1.000
_cell.length_b   1.000
_cell.length_c   1.000
_cell.angle_alpha   90.00
_cell.angle_beta   90.00
_cell.angle_gamma   90.00
#
_symmetry.space_group_name_H-M   'P 1'
#
loop_
_entity.id
_entity.type
_entity.pdbx_description
1 polymer ?
#
loop_
_entity_poly.entity_id
_entity_poly.type
_entity_poly.pdbx_seq_one_letter_code
_entity_poly.pdbx_strand_id
1 'polypeptide(L)'
;MDQTKTEREIAELVGVSQKCVNTTKLNFQATSRVHNFGNCGRPPKLSDRDVSYIFRLVRKNPSTSYRQIAAEFNSKFEEHKISRETVRRVLAKKGIESYSAVKKPLLTLSDRIKRYKWCKEKRNLTDKDWAK
;
A
#
# COMPACT_ATOMS: atom_id res chain seq x y z
N MET A 1 -13.69 41.85 28.44
CA MET A 1 -14.38 41.65 27.15
C MET A 1 -13.31 41.39 26.13
N ASP A 2 -13.33 40.22 25.49
CA ASP A 2 -12.32 39.86 24.48
C ASP A 2 -12.49 40.79 23.28
N GLN A 3 -11.57 41.73 23.10
CA GLN A 3 -11.61 42.64 21.97
C GLN A 3 -11.30 41.82 20.71
N THR A 4 -12.32 41.62 19.87
CA THR A 4 -12.16 41.02 18.56
C THR A 4 -11.23 41.92 17.74
N LYS A 5 -9.95 41.53 17.65
CA LYS A 5 -8.97 42.22 16.82
C LYS A 5 -9.43 42.18 15.37
N THR A 6 -9.28 43.30 14.68
CA THR A 6 -9.54 43.38 13.24
C THR A 6 -8.51 42.53 12.49
N GLU A 7 -8.86 42.08 11.28
CA GLU A 7 -7.97 41.25 10.48
C GLU A 7 -6.68 41.98 10.07
N ARG A 8 -6.72 43.31 10.02
CA ARG A 8 -5.54 44.16 9.79
C ARG A 8 -4.59 44.16 10.99
N GLU A 9 -5.12 44.32 12.21
CA GLU A 9 -4.30 44.24 13.43
C GLU A 9 -3.68 42.86 13.61
N ILE A 10 -4.42 41.80 13.29
CA ILE A 10 -3.90 40.42 13.28
C ILE A 10 -2.77 40.29 12.26
N ALA A 11 -2.93 40.85 11.05
CA ALA A 11 -1.93 40.81 10.00
C ALA A 11 -0.63 41.52 10.41
N GLU A 12 -0.74 42.70 11.03
CA GLU A 12 0.40 43.48 11.53
C GLU A 12 1.11 42.77 12.70
N LEU A 13 0.36 42.15 13.62
CA LEU A 13 0.93 41.38 14.73
C LEU A 13 1.68 40.13 14.29
N VAL A 14 1.17 39.43 13.27
CA VAL A 14 1.73 38.16 12.77
C VAL A 14 2.76 38.38 11.66
N GLY A 15 2.83 39.60 11.09
CA GLY A 15 3.75 39.93 10.00
C GLY A 15 3.37 39.29 8.65
N VAL A 16 2.07 39.13 8.39
CA VAL A 16 1.54 38.56 7.13
C VAL A 16 0.64 39.56 6.42
N SER A 17 0.25 39.26 5.17
CA SER A 17 -0.70 40.11 4.47
C SER A 17 -2.11 39.99 5.06
N GLN A 18 -2.88 41.09 5.07
CA GLN A 18 -4.30 41.07 5.46
C GLN A 18 -5.10 40.05 4.63
N LYS A 19 -4.74 39.87 3.35
CA LYS A 19 -5.34 38.84 2.48
C LYS A 19 -5.12 37.44 3.03
N CYS A 20 -3.92 37.12 3.53
CA CYS A 20 -3.62 35.83 4.14
C CYS A 20 -4.52 35.55 5.35
N VAL A 21 -4.67 36.52 6.26
CA VAL A 21 -5.56 36.41 7.44
C VAL A 21 -7.00 36.14 6.99
N ASN A 22 -7.51 36.91 6.03
CA ASN A 22 -8.85 36.75 5.49
C ASN A 22 -9.07 35.37 4.86
N THR A 23 -8.16 34.91 3.99
CA THR A 23 -8.28 33.58 3.37
C THR A 23 -8.21 32.46 4.41
N THR A 24 -7.34 32.58 5.42
CA THR A 24 -7.22 31.59 6.50
C THR A 24 -8.50 31.54 7.34
N LYS A 25 -9.07 32.70 7.69
CA LYS A 25 -10.35 32.79 8.42
C LYS A 25 -11.50 32.16 7.63
N LEU A 26 -11.62 32.48 6.34
CA LEU A 26 -12.65 31.90 5.45
C LEU A 26 -12.47 30.38 5.29
N ASN A 27 -11.24 29.91 5.07
CA ASN A 27 -10.93 28.49 4.97
C ASN A 27 -11.27 27.76 6.27
N PHE A 28 -10.97 28.36 7.42
CA PHE A 28 -11.29 27.79 8.73
C PHE A 28 -12.80 27.73 8.96
N GLN A 29 -13.56 28.78 8.62
CA GLN A 29 -15.03 28.76 8.71
C GLN A 29 -15.65 27.67 7.81
N ALA A 30 -15.10 27.46 6.61
CA ALA A 30 -15.61 26.47 5.66
C ALA A 30 -15.23 25.03 6.03
N THR A 31 -14.05 24.80 6.61
CA THR A 31 -13.47 23.45 6.77
C THR A 31 -13.23 23.04 8.22
N SER A 32 -13.34 23.97 9.17
CA SER A 32 -12.99 23.82 10.59
C SER A 32 -11.57 23.27 10.82
N ARG A 33 -10.65 23.49 9.87
CA ARG A 33 -9.26 23.03 9.91
C ARG A 33 -8.30 24.20 9.82
N VAL A 34 -7.25 24.14 10.62
CA VAL A 34 -6.17 25.15 10.63
C VAL A 34 -5.03 24.74 9.69
N HIS A 35 -4.88 23.44 9.42
CA HIS A 35 -3.86 22.91 8.52
C HIS A 35 -4.30 22.93 7.06
N ASN A 36 -3.36 23.19 6.16
CA ASN A 36 -3.58 23.13 4.72
C ASN A 36 -4.01 21.72 4.28
N PHE A 37 -4.82 21.66 3.23
CA PHE A 37 -5.02 20.41 2.50
C PHE A 37 -3.69 19.98 1.87
N GLY A 38 -3.38 18.69 1.98
CA GLY A 38 -2.24 18.13 1.27
C GLY A 38 -2.40 18.36 -0.24
N ASN A 39 -1.30 18.69 -0.91
CA ASN A 39 -1.34 18.83 -2.37
C ASN A 39 -1.72 17.48 -3.00
N CYS A 40 -2.80 17.46 -3.78
CA CYS A 40 -3.10 16.34 -4.65
C CYS A 40 -2.04 16.31 -5.74
N GLY A 41 -1.01 15.47 -5.56
CA GLY A 41 -0.01 15.23 -6.58
C GLY A 41 -0.64 14.72 -7.88
N ARG A 42 0.18 14.60 -8.93
CA ARG A 42 -0.28 14.15 -10.24
C ARG A 42 -1.01 12.79 -10.12
N PRO A 43 -2.23 12.64 -10.68
CA PRO A 43 -2.91 11.36 -10.73
C PRO A 43 -2.07 10.28 -11.46
N PRO A 44 -2.13 9.02 -11.01
CA PRO A 44 -1.43 7.93 -11.68
C PRO A 44 -1.98 7.71 -13.10
N LYS A 45 -1.12 7.30 -14.03
CA LYS A 45 -1.53 6.90 -15.38
C LYS A 45 -2.24 5.55 -15.42
N LEU A 46 -1.97 4.67 -14.45
CA LEU A 46 -2.62 3.37 -14.39
C LEU A 46 -3.97 3.51 -13.70
N SER A 47 -5.00 2.95 -14.33
CA SER A 47 -6.32 2.78 -13.72
C SER A 47 -6.32 1.65 -12.68
N ASP A 48 -7.36 1.59 -11.86
CA ASP A 48 -7.54 0.46 -10.92
C ASP A 48 -7.67 -0.89 -11.64
N ARG A 49 -8.17 -0.89 -12.88
CA ARG A 49 -8.26 -2.08 -13.73
C ARG A 49 -6.87 -2.57 -14.15
N ASP A 50 -5.99 -1.66 -14.53
CA ASP A 50 -4.61 -1.97 -14.92
C ASP A 50 -3.84 -2.56 -13.73
N VAL A 51 -3.98 -1.91 -12.58
CA VAL A 51 -3.40 -2.36 -11.32
C VAL A 51 -3.92 -3.76 -10.96
N SER A 52 -5.23 -3.98 -11.05
CA SER A 52 -5.85 -5.30 -10.78
C SER A 52 -5.36 -6.38 -11.74
N TYR A 53 -5.12 -6.04 -13.01
CA TYR A 53 -4.56 -6.98 -13.97
C TYR A 53 -3.14 -7.41 -13.59
N ILE A 54 -2.28 -6.45 -13.20
CA ILE A 54 -0.94 -6.73 -12.70
C ILE A 54 -1.00 -7.71 -11.51
N PHE A 55 -1.92 -7.48 -10.56
CA PHE A 55 -2.10 -8.39 -9.42
C PHE A 55 -2.54 -9.80 -9.84
N ARG A 56 -3.39 -9.90 -10.85
CA ARG A 56 -3.83 -11.20 -11.37
C ARG A 56 -2.67 -11.99 -11.96
N LEU A 57 -1.75 -11.35 -12.67
CA LEU A 57 -0.55 -11.99 -13.20
C LEU A 57 0.33 -12.56 -12.09
N VAL A 58 0.58 -11.76 -11.04
CA VAL A 58 1.37 -12.21 -9.88
C VAL A 58 0.70 -13.37 -9.15
N ARG A 59 -0.63 -13.33 -8.96
CA ARG A 59 -1.37 -14.43 -8.30
C ARG A 59 -1.35 -15.72 -9.11
N LYS A 60 -1.39 -15.63 -10.44
CA LYS A 60 -1.33 -16.79 -11.34
C LYS A 60 0.01 -17.49 -11.24
N ASN A 61 1.10 -16.72 -11.21
CA ASN A 61 2.44 -17.27 -11.06
C ASN A 61 3.34 -16.31 -10.24
N PRO A 62 3.48 -16.55 -8.92
CA PRO A 62 4.23 -15.67 -8.01
C PRO A 62 5.73 -15.55 -8.34
N SER A 63 6.31 -16.49 -9.09
CA SER A 63 7.72 -16.46 -9.48
C SER A 63 7.98 -15.66 -10.77
N THR A 64 6.95 -15.03 -11.35
CA THR A 64 7.10 -14.26 -12.59
C THR A 64 7.92 -13.00 -12.33
N SER A 65 8.91 -12.74 -13.20
CA SER A 65 9.74 -11.55 -13.06
C SER A 65 8.97 -10.27 -13.39
N TYR A 66 9.35 -9.15 -12.78
CA TYR A 66 8.77 -7.84 -13.09
C TYR A 66 8.87 -7.46 -14.58
N ARG A 67 9.89 -7.94 -15.30
CA ARG A 67 10.06 -7.69 -16.74
C ARG A 67 9.02 -8.44 -17.56
N GLN A 68 8.78 -9.70 -17.23
CA GLN A 68 7.74 -10.52 -17.87
C GLN A 68 6.35 -9.95 -17.61
N ILE A 69 6.06 -9.52 -16.39
CA ILE A 69 4.78 -8.87 -16.06
C ILE A 69 4.59 -7.59 -16.88
N ALA A 70 5.64 -6.77 -17.01
CA ALA A 70 5.57 -5.56 -17.84
C ALA A 70 5.36 -5.91 -19.32
N ALA A 71 6.03 -6.93 -19.84
CA ALA A 71 5.85 -7.39 -21.22
C ALA A 71 4.42 -7.90 -21.48
N GLU A 72 3.88 -8.73 -20.58
CA GLU A 72 2.52 -9.27 -20.68
C GLU A 72 1.44 -8.19 -20.50
N PHE A 73 1.71 -7.18 -19.67
CA PHE A 73 0.86 -5.99 -19.59
C PHE A 73 0.88 -5.23 -20.92
N ASN A 74 2.08 -4.95 -21.43
CA ASN A 74 2.28 -4.19 -22.66
C ASN A 74 1.79 -4.91 -23.90
N SER A 75 1.71 -6.24 -23.92
CA SER A 75 1.12 -6.99 -25.02
C SER A 75 -0.41 -6.93 -25.01
N LYS A 76 -1.01 -6.74 -23.83
CA LYS A 76 -2.47 -6.72 -23.67
C LYS A 76 -3.07 -5.32 -23.82
N PHE A 77 -2.37 -4.30 -23.33
CA PHE A 77 -2.86 -2.92 -23.34
C PHE A 77 -2.03 -2.07 -24.29
N GLU A 78 -2.71 -1.41 -25.23
CA GLU A 78 -2.09 -0.51 -26.21
C GLU A 78 -2.01 0.93 -25.70
N GLU A 79 -2.98 1.35 -24.90
CA GLU A 79 -3.15 2.72 -24.43
C GLU A 79 -1.94 3.23 -23.63
N HIS A 80 -1.43 2.41 -22.71
CA HIS A 80 -0.31 2.77 -21.84
C HIS A 80 0.71 1.64 -21.76
N LYS A 81 1.97 1.96 -22.06
CA LYS A 81 3.10 1.05 -21.83
C LYS A 81 3.73 1.32 -20.47
N ILE A 82 4.04 0.25 -19.75
CA ILE A 82 4.67 0.31 -18.43
C ILE A 82 6.07 -0.30 -18.47
N SER A 83 6.95 0.23 -17.63
CA SER A 83 8.28 -0.33 -17.42
C SER A 83 8.27 -1.34 -16.27
N ARG A 84 9.34 -2.15 -16.19
CA ARG A 84 9.62 -3.03 -15.04
C ARG A 84 9.49 -2.30 -13.70
N GLU A 85 9.98 -1.06 -13.64
CA GLU A 85 10.02 -0.26 -12.42
C GLU A 85 8.64 0.23 -12.00
N THR A 86 7.76 0.50 -12.96
CA THR A 86 6.35 0.79 -12.67
C THR A 86 5.65 -0.42 -12.05
N VAL A 87 5.89 -1.63 -12.57
CA VAL A 87 5.36 -2.87 -11.97
C VAL A 87 5.86 -3.01 -10.53
N ARG A 88 7.17 -2.86 -10.29
CA ARG A 88 7.76 -2.95 -8.95
C ARG A 88 7.11 -1.98 -7.96
N ARG A 89 6.96 -0.71 -8.34
CA ARG A 89 6.33 0.33 -7.49
C ARG A 89 4.85 0.04 -7.21
N VAL A 90 4.11 -0.44 -8.20
CA VAL A 90 2.69 -0.82 -8.03
C VAL A 90 2.54 -1.97 -7.03
N LEU A 91 3.40 -2.99 -7.13
CA LEU A 91 3.39 -4.13 -6.21
C LEU A 91 3.84 -3.76 -4.80
N ALA A 92 4.92 -2.96 -4.68
CA ALA A 92 5.41 -2.47 -3.39
C ALA A 92 4.37 -1.63 -2.64
N LYS A 93 3.62 -0.77 -3.35
CA LYS A 93 2.51 0.01 -2.76
C LYS A 93 1.42 -0.86 -2.13
N LYS A 94 1.34 -2.14 -2.50
CA LYS A 94 0.40 -3.13 -1.98
C LYS A 94 1.05 -4.18 -1.08
N GLY A 95 2.30 -3.95 -0.67
CA GLY A 95 3.05 -4.83 0.23
C GLY A 95 3.53 -6.12 -0.43
N ILE A 96 3.56 -6.19 -1.77
CA ILE A 96 4.11 -7.34 -2.48
C ILE A 96 5.55 -7.02 -2.88
N GLU A 97 6.49 -7.72 -2.23
CA GLU A 97 7.91 -7.65 -2.53
C GLU A 97 8.43 -9.02 -2.98
N SER A 98 9.65 -9.03 -3.53
CA SER A 98 10.33 -10.26 -3.90
C SER A 98 11.01 -10.88 -2.68
N TYR A 99 10.75 -12.15 -2.41
CA TYR A 99 11.39 -12.92 -1.35
C TYR A 99 11.99 -14.21 -1.88
N SER A 100 13.11 -14.64 -1.32
CA SER A 100 13.67 -15.97 -1.58
C SER A 100 12.91 -17.02 -0.78
N ALA A 101 12.28 -17.97 -1.47
CA ALA A 101 11.61 -19.09 -0.82
C ALA A 101 12.62 -19.97 -0.07
N VAL A 102 12.29 -20.38 1.15
CA VAL A 102 13.10 -21.32 1.94
C VAL A 102 13.13 -22.68 1.24
N LYS A 103 14.33 -23.25 1.06
CA LYS A 103 14.49 -24.60 0.52
C LYS A 103 13.87 -25.61 1.48
N LYS A 104 12.88 -26.37 1.01
CA LYS A 104 12.23 -27.44 1.78
C LYS A 104 12.58 -28.80 1.18
N PRO A 105 12.74 -29.86 2.00
CA PRO A 105 12.89 -31.20 1.48
C PRO A 105 11.64 -31.60 0.69
N LEU A 106 11.84 -32.36 -0.40
CA LEU A 106 10.73 -32.87 -1.20
C LEU A 106 10.04 -33.99 -0.42
N LEU A 107 8.78 -33.76 -0.02
CA LEU A 107 7.98 -34.77 0.66
C LEU A 107 7.18 -35.60 -0.33
N THR A 108 7.28 -36.92 -0.23
CA THR A 108 6.40 -37.83 -0.97
C THR A 108 4.96 -37.74 -0.44
N LEU A 109 3.98 -38.30 -1.16
CA LEU A 109 2.60 -38.33 -0.70
C LEU A 109 2.44 -39.10 0.61
N SER A 110 3.16 -40.22 0.76
CA SER A 110 3.13 -41.04 1.98
C SER A 110 3.71 -40.29 3.17
N ASP A 111 4.80 -39.53 2.99
CA ASP A 111 5.38 -38.70 4.05
C ASP A 111 4.40 -37.63 4.53
N ARG A 112 3.71 -36.96 3.61
CA ARG A 112 2.72 -35.92 3.94
C ARG A 112 1.59 -36.50 4.78
N ILE A 113 1.06 -37.67 4.41
CA ILE A 113 -0.01 -38.35 5.15
C ILE A 113 0.46 -38.75 6.55
N LYS A 114 1.64 -39.38 6.66
CA LYS A 114 2.21 -39.79 7.96
C LYS A 114 2.42 -38.59 8.88
N ARG A 115 3.02 -37.51 8.36
CA ARG A 115 3.24 -36.26 9.11
C ARG A 115 1.92 -35.65 9.56
N TYR A 116 0.94 -35.55 8.65
CA TYR A 116 -0.37 -35.00 8.98
C TYR A 116 -1.06 -35.82 10.09
N LYS A 117 -1.09 -37.15 9.97
CA LYS A 117 -1.68 -38.05 10.96
C LYS A 117 -1.02 -37.87 12.33
N TRP A 118 0.31 -37.89 12.37
CA TRP A 118 1.08 -37.71 13.61
C TRP A 118 0.80 -36.35 14.26
N CYS A 119 0.79 -35.26 13.50
CA CYS A 119 0.48 -33.92 14.03
C CYS A 119 -0.97 -33.82 14.52
N LYS A 120 -1.92 -34.47 13.83
CA LYS A 120 -3.34 -34.46 14.20
C LYS A 120 -3.59 -35.20 15.51
N GLU A 121 -3.00 -36.38 15.69
CA GLU A 121 -3.08 -37.17 16.93
C GLU A 121 -2.52 -36.41 18.13
N LYS A 122 -1.47 -35.62 17.90
CA LYS A 122 -0.73 -34.91 18.96
C LYS A 122 -1.10 -33.45 19.13
N ARG A 123 -2.14 -32.98 18.43
CA ARG A 123 -2.54 -31.56 18.40
C ARG A 123 -2.86 -30.99 19.78
N ASN A 124 -3.39 -31.81 20.67
CA ASN A 124 -3.83 -31.42 22.01
C ASN A 124 -2.85 -31.88 23.12
N LEU A 125 -1.67 -32.40 22.75
CA LEU A 125 -0.66 -32.76 23.75
C LEU A 125 -0.07 -31.50 24.35
N THR A 126 0.02 -31.50 25.68
CA THR A 126 0.59 -30.43 26.49
C THR A 126 2.04 -30.76 26.83
N ASP A 127 2.82 -29.76 27.27
CA ASP A 127 4.24 -29.97 27.61
C ASP A 127 4.47 -31.08 28.64
N LYS A 128 3.51 -31.32 29.55
CA LYS A 128 3.54 -32.44 30.50
C LYS A 128 3.47 -33.81 29.85
N ASP A 129 2.75 -33.93 28.74
CA ASP A 129 2.61 -35.18 27.98
C ASP A 129 3.88 -35.49 27.18
N TRP A 130 4.69 -34.46 26.88
CA TRP A 130 5.97 -34.56 26.20
C TRP A 130 7.16 -34.77 27.13
N ALA A 131 7.05 -34.38 28.40
CA ALA A 131 8.11 -34.46 29.41
C ALA A 131 8.29 -35.87 30.01
N LYS A 132 7.76 -36.91 29.35
CA LYS A 132 7.77 -38.31 29.79
C LYS A 132 8.77 -39.12 28.96
#